data_AF-A0A7K3ZZH9-F1
#
_entry.id   AF-A0A7K3ZZH9-F1
#
_cell.length_a   1.000
_cell.length_b   1.000
_cell.length_c   1.000
_cell.angle_alpha   90.00
_cell.angle_beta   90.00
_cell.angle_gamma   90.00
#
_symmetry.space_group_name_H-M   'P 1'
#
loop_
_entity.id
_entity.type
_entity.pdbx_description
1 polymer ?
#
loop_
_entity_poly.entity_id
_entity_poly.type
_entity_poly.pdbx_seq_one_letter_code
_entity_poly.pdbx_strand_id
1 'polypeptide(L)'
;MTEEEQEHVSDDRGLIIKKKSRLRREIEDVLQQKGISVESRITMINLDSKESFYFDDYAGAMQFMKGKKGRWYLATPGIRRD
;
A
#
# COMPACT_ATOMS: atom_id res chain seq x y z
N MET A 1 7.93 33.91 -18.81
CA MET A 1 8.86 32.78 -18.66
C MET A 1 8.23 31.84 -17.66
N THR A 2 7.66 30.75 -18.17
CA THR A 2 6.90 29.76 -17.40
C THR A 2 7.87 28.79 -16.73
N GLU A 3 7.82 28.71 -15.40
CA GLU A 3 8.56 27.74 -14.60
C GLU A 3 7.73 26.45 -14.52
N GLU A 4 7.87 25.58 -15.52
CA GLU A 4 7.45 24.19 -15.45
C GLU A 4 8.69 23.32 -15.59
N GLU A 5 8.94 22.48 -14.59
CA GLU A 5 9.48 21.11 -14.69
C GLU A 5 9.94 20.67 -13.29
N GLN A 6 8.97 20.31 -12.44
CA GLN A 6 9.26 19.41 -11.32
C GLN A 6 9.46 18.02 -11.91
N GLU A 7 10.71 17.67 -12.20
CA GLU A 7 11.12 16.29 -12.44
C GLU A 7 10.81 15.45 -11.19
N HIS A 8 9.68 14.74 -11.21
CA HIS A 8 9.35 13.75 -10.21
C HIS A 8 10.13 12.47 -10.50
N VAL A 9 11.43 12.50 -10.21
CA VAL A 9 12.28 11.30 -10.18
C VAL A 9 11.76 10.41 -9.06
N SER A 10 11.00 9.40 -9.47
CA SER A 10 10.51 8.34 -8.59
C SER A 10 11.68 7.40 -8.30
N ASP A 11 12.48 7.72 -7.28
CA ASP A 11 13.59 6.87 -6.85
C ASP A 11 13.06 5.65 -6.09
N ASP A 12 12.71 4.61 -6.85
CA ASP A 12 12.11 3.34 -6.42
C ASP A 12 13.15 2.40 -5.79
N ARG A 13 14.14 2.94 -5.06
CA ARG A 13 15.28 2.19 -4.48
C ARG A 13 15.25 2.11 -2.96
N GLY A 14 14.14 1.62 -2.45
CA GLY A 14 13.98 1.31 -1.03
C GLY A 14 13.08 2.32 -0.37
N LEU A 15 11.83 1.91 -0.18
CA LEU A 15 10.90 2.56 0.73
C LEU A 15 11.49 2.44 2.14
N ILE A 16 12.36 3.40 2.48
CA ILE A 16 12.90 3.61 3.82
C ILE A 16 11.71 3.49 4.76
N ILE A 17 11.78 2.59 5.74
CA ILE A 17 10.82 2.50 6.84
C ILE A 17 10.90 3.85 7.58
N LYS A 18 10.17 4.83 7.07
CA LYS A 18 10.15 6.18 7.62
C LYS A 18 9.46 6.09 8.96
N LYS A 19 10.18 6.47 10.02
CA LYS A 19 9.64 6.56 11.38
C LYS A 19 8.31 7.32 11.32
N LYS A 20 7.21 6.67 11.73
CA LYS A 20 5.88 7.29 11.73
C LYS A 20 5.92 8.59 12.53
N SER A 21 5.46 9.68 11.92
CA SER A 21 5.35 11.00 12.58
C SER A 21 4.41 10.93 13.78
N ARG A 22 4.53 11.88 14.72
CA ARG A 22 3.64 11.95 15.89
C ARG A 22 2.18 12.10 15.45
N LEU A 23 1.92 13.02 14.52
CA LEU A 23 0.61 13.25 13.92
C LEU A 23 0.00 11.98 13.31
N ARG A 24 0.81 11.18 12.61
CA ARG A 24 0.32 9.91 12.03
C ARG A 24 -0.15 8.94 13.11
N ARG A 25 0.57 8.84 14.23
CA ARG A 25 0.18 7.97 15.36
C ARG A 25 -1.10 8.46 16.01
N GLU A 26 -1.18 9.76 16.29
CA GLU A 26 -2.39 10.37 16.86
C GLU A 26 -3.64 10.10 15.99
N ILE A 27 -3.51 10.18 14.67
CA ILE A 27 -4.59 9.84 13.73
C ILE A 27 -4.90 8.34 13.76
N GLU A 28 -3.89 7.47 13.69
CA GLU A 28 -4.07 6.01 13.73
C GLU A 28 -4.75 5.56 15.04
N ASP A 29 -4.41 6.16 16.18
CA ASP A 29 -5.04 5.89 17.48
C ASP A 29 -6.53 6.27 17.49
N VAL A 30 -6.89 7.45 16.96
CA VAL A 30 -8.29 7.90 16.84
C VAL A 30 -9.10 7.00 15.91
N LEU A 31 -8.49 6.56 14.80
CA LEU A 31 -9.13 5.61 13.89
C LEU A 31 -9.36 4.26 14.59
N GLN A 32 -8.37 3.78 15.34
CA GLN A 32 -8.46 2.50 16.04
C GLN A 32 -9.57 2.51 17.12
N GLN A 33 -9.76 3.62 17.84
CA GLN A 33 -10.89 3.79 18.76
C GLN A 33 -12.27 3.68 18.08
N LYS A 34 -12.34 3.91 16.77
CA LYS A 34 -13.55 3.78 15.95
C LYS A 34 -13.67 2.40 15.27
N GLY A 35 -12.82 1.44 15.62
CA GLY A 35 -12.75 0.13 14.94
C GLY A 35 -12.14 0.21 13.54
N ILE A 36 -11.37 1.27 13.26
CA ILE A 36 -10.78 1.52 11.96
C ILE A 36 -9.27 1.33 12.06
N SER A 37 -8.74 0.29 11.41
CA SER A 37 -7.29 0.04 11.35
C SER A 37 -6.73 0.49 10.01
N VAL A 38 -5.53 1.08 10.04
CA VAL A 38 -4.78 1.42 8.82
C VAL A 38 -3.89 0.23 8.52
N GLU A 39 -4.27 -0.59 7.54
CA GLU A 39 -3.45 -1.73 7.14
C GLU A 39 -2.35 -1.23 6.20
N SER A 40 -1.10 -1.33 6.65
CA SER A 40 0.08 -0.93 5.86
C SER A 40 0.36 -1.84 4.67
N ARG A 41 -0.44 -2.90 4.48
CA ARG A 41 -0.15 -3.98 3.53
C ARG A 41 -0.85 -3.76 2.21
N ILE A 42 -0.13 -4.02 1.13
CA ILE A 42 -0.69 -4.18 -0.20
C ILE A 42 -1.46 -5.49 -0.23
N THR A 43 -2.68 -5.46 -0.75
CA THR A 43 -3.50 -6.66 -0.92
C THR A 43 -3.59 -7.00 -2.40
N MET A 44 -3.30 -8.25 -2.76
CA MET A 44 -3.52 -8.81 -4.08
C MET A 44 -4.72 -9.74 -4.04
N ILE A 45 -5.72 -9.49 -4.87
CA ILE A 45 -6.97 -10.27 -4.90
C ILE A 45 -7.10 -10.95 -6.26
N ASN A 46 -7.21 -12.27 -6.27
CA ASN A 46 -7.60 -13.00 -7.48
C ASN A 46 -9.10 -12.83 -7.70
N LEU A 47 -9.49 -12.25 -8.84
CA LEU A 47 -10.90 -11.95 -9.08
C LEU A 47 -11.74 -13.17 -9.46
N ASP A 48 -11.09 -14.24 -9.89
CA ASP A 48 -11.72 -15.49 -10.29
C ASP A 48 -11.90 -16.42 -9.07
N SER A 49 -10.84 -16.64 -8.27
CA SER A 49 -10.90 -17.49 -7.07
C SER A 49 -11.36 -16.78 -5.80
N LYS A 50 -11.36 -15.44 -5.77
CA LYS A 50 -11.61 -14.60 -4.58
C LYS A 50 -10.57 -14.73 -3.47
N GLU A 51 -9.43 -15.36 -3.75
CA GLU A 51 -8.32 -15.45 -2.80
C GLU A 51 -7.60 -14.11 -2.65
N SER A 52 -7.22 -13.78 -1.42
CA SER A 52 -6.49 -12.56 -1.06
C SER A 52 -5.13 -12.88 -0.47
N PHE A 53 -4.11 -12.15 -0.93
CA PHE A 53 -2.72 -12.26 -0.47
C PHE A 53 -2.22 -10.89 -0.02
N TYR A 54 -1.43 -10.85 1.05
CA TYR A 54 -1.00 -9.60 1.68
C TYR A 54 0.52 -9.47 1.64
N PHE A 55 1.01 -8.27 1.34
CA PHE A 55 2.43 -7.96 1.18
C PHE A 55 2.78 -6.66 1.90
N ASP A 56 3.98 -6.58 2.48
CA ASP A 56 4.44 -5.38 3.17
C ASP A 56 4.87 -4.27 2.20
N ASP A 57 5.26 -4.63 0.97
CA ASP A 57 5.68 -3.69 -0.08
C ASP A 57 5.30 -4.13 -1.50
N TYR A 58 5.44 -3.18 -2.44
CA TYR A 58 5.07 -3.38 -3.84
C TYR A 58 5.99 -4.36 -4.56
N ALA A 59 7.28 -4.37 -4.22
CA ALA A 59 8.26 -5.26 -4.83
C ALA A 59 7.92 -6.74 -4.55
N GLY A 60 7.60 -7.07 -3.30
CA GLY A 60 7.17 -8.41 -2.89
C GLY A 60 5.86 -8.83 -3.57
N ALA A 61 4.91 -7.90 -3.67
CA ALA A 61 3.66 -8.10 -4.39
C ALA A 61 3.88 -8.42 -5.88
N MET A 62 4.79 -7.70 -6.56
CA MET A 62 5.13 -7.94 -7.96
C MET A 62 5.91 -9.24 -8.17
N GLN A 63 6.79 -9.59 -7.24
CA GLN A 63 7.51 -10.87 -7.28
C GLN A 63 6.54 -12.05 -7.20
N PHE A 64 5.53 -11.98 -6.34
CA PHE A 64 4.46 -12.98 -6.27
C PHE A 64 3.65 -13.10 -7.57
N MET A 65 3.41 -11.96 -8.23
CA MET A 65 2.65 -11.90 -9.48
C MET A 65 3.41 -12.46 -10.68
N LYS A 66 4.72 -12.67 -10.58
CA LYS A 66 5.55 -13.17 -11.67
C LYS A 66 5.07 -14.56 -12.11
N GLY A 67 4.60 -14.66 -13.34
CA GLY A 67 4.08 -15.91 -13.92
C GLY A 67 2.66 -16.29 -13.53
N LYS A 68 1.98 -15.48 -12.70
CA LYS A 68 0.54 -15.65 -12.43
C LYS A 68 -0.25 -15.18 -13.66
N LYS A 69 -1.31 -15.93 -14.00
CA LYS A 69 -2.26 -15.60 -15.07
C LYS A 69 -3.61 -15.24 -14.47
N GLY A 70 -4.48 -14.62 -15.27
CA GLY A 70 -5.85 -14.28 -14.88
C GLY A 70 -6.01 -12.82 -14.45
N ARG A 71 -7.16 -12.53 -13.83
CA ARG A 71 -7.52 -11.16 -13.44
C ARG A 71 -7.21 -10.94 -11.96
N TRP A 72 -6.38 -9.94 -11.70
CA TRP A 72 -5.92 -9.61 -10.36
C TRP A 72 -6.19 -8.14 -10.05
N TYR A 73 -6.59 -7.87 -8.82
CA TYR A 73 -6.76 -6.52 -8.30
C TYR A 73 -5.72 -6.26 -7.22
N LEU A 74 -4.96 -5.17 -7.39
CA LEU A 74 -4.02 -4.68 -6.40
C LEU A 74 -4.70 -3.55 -5.62
N ALA A 75 -4.91 -3.77 -4.33
CA ALA A 75 -5.36 -2.75 -3.41
C ALA A 75 -4.14 -2.20 -2.64
N THR A 76 -3.98 -0.88 -2.65
CA THR A 76 -2.98 -0.20 -1.86
C THR A 76 -3.32 -0.26 -0.36
N PRO A 77 -2.33 -0.02 0.53
CA PRO A 77 -2.56 0.06 1.97
C PRO A 77 -3.74 0.96 2.26
N GLY A 78 -4.73 0.40 2.96
CA GLY A 78 -6.06 0.97 3.04
C GLY A 78 -6.61 0.95 4.45
N ILE A 79 -7.78 1.57 4.57
CA ILE A 79 -8.55 1.55 5.79
C ILE A 79 -9.34 0.24 5.85
N ARG A 80 -9.13 -0.55 6.90
CA ARG A 80 -9.99 -1.69 7.25
C ARG A 80 -10.94 -1.31 8.38
N ARG A 81 -12.17 -1.80 8.28
CA ARG A 81 -13.16 -1.78 9.35
C ARG A 81 -13.29 -3.21 9.84
N ASP A 82 -13.03 -3.40 11.13
CA ASP A 82 -13.29 -4.67 11.82
C ASP A 82 -14.75 -4.75 12.28
#